data_AF-A0A9D1W3S5-F1
#
_entry.id   AF-A0A9D1W3S5-F1
#
_cell.length_a   1.000
_cell.length_b   1.000
_cell.length_c   1.000
_cell.angle_alpha   90.00
_cell.angle_beta   90.00
_cell.angle_gamma   90.00
#
_symmetry.space_group_name_H-M   'P 1'
#
loop_
_entity.id
_entity.type
_entity.pdbx_description
1 polymer ?
#
loop_
_entity_poly.entity_id
_entity_poly.type
_entity_poly.pdbx_seq_one_letter_code
_entity_poly.pdbx_strand_id
1 'polypeptide(L)'
;MDKKEIREAILAGEAALDSLEKAAEKLQSAKNWGLFDMLGGGMFSSFVKHSRIDEASGYMEEAKRKLAAFERELRDISVPADFSLELEGYLKAMDIFLDNVFVDVMVQSRLSSAAGELERTRSDVRGILTKLYPLLGEEERE
;
A
#
# COMPACT_ATOMS: atom_id res chain seq x y z
N MET A 1 -4.76 15.04 -22.01
CA MET A 1 -4.28 14.09 -20.99
C MET A 1 -3.08 13.36 -21.60
N ASP A 2 -1.92 13.34 -20.95
CA ASP A 2 -0.73 12.70 -21.51
C ASP A 2 -0.77 11.17 -21.27
N LYS A 3 -0.87 10.39 -22.36
CA LYS A 3 -0.86 8.91 -22.31
C LYS A 3 0.40 8.35 -21.65
N LYS A 4 1.52 9.08 -21.76
CA LYS A 4 2.77 8.70 -21.11
C LYS A 4 2.62 8.78 -19.59
N GLU A 5 2.10 9.90 -19.06
CA GLU A 5 1.87 10.09 -17.63
C GLU A 5 0.87 9.07 -17.07
N ILE A 6 -0.23 8.78 -17.79
CA ILE A 6 -1.17 7.70 -17.39
C ILE A 6 -0.44 6.36 -17.29
N ARG A 7 0.39 6.04 -18.29
CA ARG A 7 1.11 4.77 -18.32
C ARG A 7 2.12 4.68 -17.19
N GLU A 8 2.85 5.75 -16.90
CA GLU A 8 3.79 5.84 -15.78
C GLU A 8 3.05 5.65 -14.45
N ALA A 9 1.89 6.29 -14.28
CA ALA A 9 1.02 6.10 -13.11
C ALA A 9 0.51 4.65 -12.98
N ILE A 10 0.06 4.02 -14.08
CA ILE A 10 -0.37 2.61 -14.06
C ILE A 10 0.79 1.70 -13.64
N LEU A 11 1.97 1.84 -14.26
CA LEU A 11 3.14 1.02 -13.94
C LEU A 11 3.59 1.20 -12.49
N ALA A 12 3.57 2.44 -11.98
CA ALA A 12 3.87 2.72 -10.59
C ALA A 12 2.82 2.13 -9.64
N GLY A 13 1.53 2.21 -10.00
CA GLY A 13 0.41 1.65 -9.25
C GLY A 13 0.43 0.12 -9.20
N GLU A 14 0.74 -0.56 -10.30
CA GLU A 14 0.93 -2.01 -10.34
C GLU A 14 2.08 -2.45 -9.43
N ALA A 15 3.21 -1.75 -9.50
CA ALA A 15 4.36 -2.03 -8.64
C ALA A 15 4.07 -1.77 -7.15
N ALA A 16 3.28 -0.72 -6.85
CA ALA A 16 2.82 -0.42 -5.50
C ALA A 16 1.87 -1.51 -5.00
N LEU A 17 0.90 -1.94 -5.83
CA LEU A 17 -0.07 -2.97 -5.48
C LEU A 17 0.61 -4.30 -5.14
N ASP A 18 1.53 -4.77 -5.98
CA ASP A 18 2.31 -6.00 -5.72
C ASP A 18 3.11 -5.91 -4.41
N SER A 19 3.70 -4.75 -4.13
CA SER A 19 4.47 -4.54 -2.89
C SER A 19 3.56 -4.50 -1.65
N LEU A 20 2.39 -3.86 -1.75
CA LEU A 20 1.39 -3.82 -0.69
C LEU A 20 0.82 -5.22 -0.40
N GLU A 21 0.61 -6.04 -1.43
CA GLU A 21 0.15 -7.43 -1.29
C GLU A 21 1.17 -8.27 -0.51
N LYS A 22 2.44 -8.21 -0.89
CA LYS A 22 3.53 -8.89 -0.17
C LYS A 22 3.65 -8.41 1.27
N ALA A 23 3.56 -7.11 1.49
CA ALA A 23 3.58 -6.54 2.84
C ALA A 23 2.39 -7.02 3.68
N ALA A 24 1.20 -7.11 3.10
CA ALA A 24 -0.01 -7.55 3.80
C ALA A 24 0.09 -9.01 4.24
N GLU A 25 0.57 -9.90 3.37
CA GLU A 25 0.79 -11.30 3.70
C GLU A 25 1.76 -11.48 4.87
N LYS A 26 2.87 -10.74 4.85
CA LYS A 26 3.92 -10.82 5.88
C LYS A 26 3.47 -10.23 7.20
N LEU A 27 2.78 -9.09 7.16
CA LEU A 27 2.24 -8.43 8.34
C LEU A 27 1.15 -9.28 9.00
N GLN A 28 0.30 -9.93 8.21
CA GLN A 28 -0.72 -10.86 8.72
C GLN A 28 -0.08 -12.10 9.37
N SER A 29 0.98 -12.65 8.77
CA SER A 29 1.75 -13.76 9.33
C SER A 29 2.41 -13.37 10.67
N ALA A 30 3.03 -12.18 10.74
CA ALA A 30 3.62 -11.65 11.97
C ALA A 30 2.56 -11.42 13.07
N LYS A 31 1.39 -10.89 12.72
CA LYS A 31 0.25 -10.71 13.64
C LYS A 31 -0.25 -12.04 14.21
N ASN A 32 -0.46 -13.04 13.34
CA ASN A 32 -0.99 -14.35 13.75
C ASN A 32 -0.01 -15.08 14.69
N TRP A 33 1.29 -14.97 14.44
CA TRP A 33 2.32 -15.53 15.33
C TRP A 33 2.29 -14.87 16.72
N GLY A 34 2.18 -13.54 16.78
CA GLY A 34 2.08 -12.80 18.05
C GLY A 34 0.85 -13.18 18.88
N LEU A 35 -0.26 -13.57 18.26
CA LEU A 35 -1.46 -14.05 18.95
C LEU A 35 -1.30 -15.50 19.46
N PHE A 36 -0.61 -16.35 18.70
CA PHE A 36 -0.33 -17.73 19.09
C PHE A 36 0.52 -17.81 20.38
N ASP A 37 1.50 -16.90 20.53
CA ASP A 37 2.32 -16.78 21.75
C ASP A 37 1.51 -16.42 23.01
N MET A 38 0.39 -15.69 22.88
CA MET A 38 -0.44 -15.26 24.00
C MET A 38 -1.43 -16.34 24.47
N LEU A 39 -1.80 -17.27 23.59
CA LEU A 39 -2.74 -18.37 23.90
C LEU A 39 -2.05 -19.68 24.28
N GLY A 40 -0.78 -19.88 23.93
CA GLY A 40 -0.05 -21.15 24.07
C GLY A 40 0.78 -21.35 25.35
N GLY A 41 0.93 -20.33 26.19
CA GLY A 41 1.64 -20.44 27.47
C GLY A 41 3.17 -20.50 27.36
N GLY A 42 3.80 -19.33 27.30
CA GLY A 42 5.12 -19.05 27.90
C GLY A 42 6.37 -19.62 27.22
N MET A 43 7.28 -18.71 26.84
CA MET A 43 8.67 -18.92 26.43
C MET A 43 8.94 -19.36 24.98
N PHE A 44 8.61 -18.49 24.03
CA PHE A 44 9.52 -18.23 22.91
C PHE A 44 9.87 -16.74 22.88
N SER A 45 11.18 -16.46 22.80
CA SER A 45 11.77 -15.17 23.17
C SER A 45 11.46 -14.05 22.17
N SER A 46 11.58 -12.80 22.64
CA SER A 46 11.56 -11.59 21.80
C SER A 46 12.41 -11.67 20.51
N PHE A 47 13.38 -12.59 20.41
CA PHE A 47 14.21 -12.81 19.22
C PHE A 47 13.46 -13.33 18.00
N VAL A 48 12.51 -14.26 18.15
CA VAL A 48 11.74 -14.79 16.99
C VAL A 48 10.73 -13.75 16.50
N LYS A 49 10.17 -12.97 17.44
CA LYS A 49 9.31 -11.83 17.14
C LYS A 49 10.06 -10.74 16.36
N HIS A 50 11.31 -10.45 16.73
CA HIS A 50 12.15 -9.51 15.98
C HIS A 50 12.35 -9.98 14.54
N SER A 51 12.80 -11.22 14.32
CA SER A 51 13.10 -11.70 12.95
C SER A 51 11.92 -11.62 11.98
N ARG A 52 10.68 -11.82 12.43
CA ARG A 52 9.48 -11.72 11.58
C ARG A 52 8.98 -10.29 11.40
N ILE A 53 9.14 -9.44 12.42
CA ILE A 53 8.88 -8.01 12.30
C ILE A 53 9.92 -7.39 11.35
N ASP A 54 11.19 -7.74 11.49
CA ASP A 54 12.28 -7.31 10.61
C ASP A 54 12.02 -7.70 9.15
N GLU A 55 11.54 -8.93 8.92
CA GLU A 55 11.13 -9.37 7.58
C GLU A 55 9.94 -8.54 7.05
N ALA A 56 8.89 -8.36 7.85
CA ALA A 56 7.74 -7.54 7.47
C ALA A 56 8.13 -6.06 7.23
N SER A 57 9.07 -5.54 8.00
CA SER A 57 9.63 -4.20 7.87
C SER A 57 10.27 -3.97 6.50
N GLY A 58 11.03 -4.95 5.98
CA GLY A 58 11.61 -4.87 4.64
C GLY A 58 10.54 -4.74 3.54
N TYR A 59 9.49 -5.55 3.59
CA TYR A 59 8.36 -5.45 2.65
C TYR A 59 7.56 -4.15 2.82
N MET A 60 7.40 -3.67 4.05
CA MET A 60 6.74 -2.40 4.33
C MET A 60 7.53 -1.19 3.81
N GLU A 61 8.86 -1.23 3.88
CA GLU A 61 9.71 -0.19 3.31
C GLU A 61 9.63 -0.17 1.77
N GLU A 62 9.61 -1.34 1.14
CA GLU A 62 9.38 -1.45 -0.29
C GLU A 62 7.99 -0.93 -0.69
N ALA A 63 6.93 -1.34 0.03
CA ALA A 63 5.58 -0.84 -0.18
C ALA A 63 5.52 0.68 -0.04
N LYS A 64 6.13 1.26 1.00
CA LYS A 64 6.21 2.71 1.19
C LYS A 64 6.85 3.39 -0.01
N ARG A 65 8.02 2.91 -0.45
CA ARG A 65 8.76 3.49 -1.58
C ARG A 65 7.95 3.46 -2.87
N LYS A 66 7.33 2.32 -3.18
CA LYS A 66 6.54 2.15 -4.40
C LYS A 66 5.23 2.96 -4.36
N LEU A 67 4.59 3.01 -3.19
CA LEU A 67 3.39 3.82 -3.01
C LEU A 67 3.68 5.32 -3.15
N ALA A 68 4.77 5.81 -2.57
CA ALA A 68 5.19 7.20 -2.73
C ALA A 68 5.54 7.54 -4.19
N ALA A 69 6.14 6.60 -4.92
CA ALA A 69 6.36 6.78 -6.36
C ALA A 69 5.03 6.90 -7.11
N PHE A 70 4.09 5.98 -6.86
CA PHE A 70 2.75 6.03 -7.46
C PHE A 70 2.02 7.32 -7.14
N GLU A 71 2.05 7.76 -5.88
CA GLU A 71 1.45 9.00 -5.43
C GLU A 71 1.99 10.22 -6.20
N ARG A 72 3.30 10.25 -6.44
CA ARG A 72 3.93 11.31 -7.24
C ARG A 72 3.42 11.29 -8.68
N GLU A 73 3.43 10.13 -9.34
CA GLU A 73 2.91 10.02 -10.71
C GLU A 73 1.42 10.41 -10.78
N LEU A 74 0.63 10.09 -9.77
CA LEU A 74 -0.79 10.48 -9.68
C LEU A 74 -1.01 11.99 -9.50
N ARG A 75 -0.09 12.70 -8.87
CA ARG A 75 -0.17 14.16 -8.73
C ARG A 75 0.13 14.88 -10.04
N ASP A 76 0.86 14.22 -10.93
CA ASP A 76 1.29 14.78 -12.22
C ASP A 76 0.27 14.52 -13.34
N ILE A 77 -0.69 13.59 -13.17
CA ILE A 77 -1.73 13.31 -14.19
C ILE A 77 -2.88 14.32 -14.18
N SER A 78 -3.28 14.76 -15.38
CA SER A 78 -4.53 15.52 -15.57
C SER A 78 -5.70 14.57 -15.86
N VAL A 79 -6.60 14.39 -14.89
CA VAL A 79 -7.77 13.49 -14.99
C VAL A 79 -9.10 14.26 -15.20
N PRO A 80 -10.17 13.59 -15.69
CA PRO A 80 -11.53 14.13 -15.67
C PRO A 80 -11.98 14.62 -14.28
N ALA A 81 -12.83 15.64 -14.23
CA ALA A 81 -13.21 16.32 -12.98
C ALA A 81 -13.97 15.43 -11.99
N ASP A 82 -14.77 14.48 -12.50
CA ASP A 82 -15.45 13.45 -11.72
C ASP A 82 -14.46 12.50 -11.03
N PHE A 83 -13.36 12.16 -11.70
CA PHE A 83 -12.29 11.36 -11.09
C PHE A 83 -11.38 12.18 -10.17
N SER A 84 -11.14 13.47 -10.45
CA SER A 84 -10.26 14.33 -9.65
C SER A 84 -10.62 14.36 -8.16
N LEU A 85 -11.91 14.49 -7.82
CA LEU A 85 -12.35 14.52 -6.43
C LEU A 85 -12.11 13.19 -5.71
N GLU A 86 -12.33 12.08 -6.40
CA GLU A 86 -12.07 10.75 -5.84
C GLU A 86 -10.56 10.50 -5.68
N LEU A 87 -9.75 10.98 -6.62
CA LEU A 87 -8.29 10.92 -6.57
C LEU A 87 -7.73 11.67 -5.36
N GLU A 88 -8.27 12.84 -5.02
CA GLU A 88 -7.89 13.56 -3.79
C GLU A 88 -8.13 12.73 -2.52
N GLY A 89 -9.26 12.01 -2.48
CA GLY A 89 -9.56 11.08 -1.38
C GLY A 89 -8.56 9.94 -1.27
N TYR A 90 -8.16 9.36 -2.40
CA TYR A 90 -7.17 8.30 -2.45
C TYR A 90 -5.77 8.79 -2.07
N LEU A 91 -5.34 9.95 -2.57
CA LEU A 91 -4.05 10.55 -2.20
C LEU A 91 -3.95 10.76 -0.69
N LYS A 92 -5.04 11.25 -0.06
CA LYS A 92 -5.10 11.39 1.39
C LYS A 92 -4.99 10.05 2.12
N ALA A 93 -5.57 8.97 1.59
CA ALA A 93 -5.43 7.64 2.16
C ALA A 93 -4.01 7.09 2.03
N MET A 94 -3.32 7.40 0.92
CA MET A 94 -1.92 7.07 0.71
C MET A 94 -1.02 7.84 1.71
N ASP A 95 -1.24 9.14 1.91
CA ASP A 95 -0.53 9.93 2.93
C ASP A 95 -0.68 9.30 4.33
N ILE A 96 -1.91 8.92 4.73
CA ILE A 96 -2.17 8.25 6.01
C ILE A 96 -1.35 6.97 6.16
N PHE A 97 -1.23 6.18 5.09
CA PHE A 97 -0.42 4.98 5.08
C PHE A 97 1.08 5.28 5.23
N LEU A 98 1.59 6.24 4.45
CA LEU A 98 3.00 6.61 4.44
C LEU A 98 3.47 7.15 5.79
N ASP A 99 2.59 7.87 6.50
CA ASP A 99 2.90 8.50 7.77
C ASP A 99 2.62 7.59 8.98
N ASN A 100 1.40 7.06 9.09
CA ASN A 100 0.97 6.39 10.32
C ASN A 100 1.27 4.89 10.27
N VAL A 101 0.91 4.22 9.17
CA VAL A 101 1.02 2.76 9.08
C VAL A 101 2.48 2.33 9.04
N PHE A 102 3.29 3.04 8.28
CA PHE A 102 4.73 2.77 8.24
C PHE A 102 5.36 2.93 9.62
N VAL A 103 5.06 4.02 10.35
CA VAL A 103 5.59 4.24 11.70
C VAL A 103 5.08 3.19 12.69
N ASP A 104 3.82 2.81 12.58
CA ASP A 104 3.21 1.79 13.42
C ASP A 104 3.92 0.43 13.30
N VAL A 105 4.34 0.04 12.10
CA VAL A 105 5.12 -1.19 11.89
C VAL A 105 6.57 -0.99 12.31
N MET A 106 7.23 0.05 11.82
CA MET A 106 8.69 0.22 11.94
C MET A 106 9.14 0.62 13.34
N VAL A 107 8.31 1.34 14.09
CA VAL A 107 8.69 1.93 15.38
C VAL A 107 7.84 1.37 16.52
N GLN A 108 6.53 1.25 16.30
CA GLN A 108 5.59 0.98 17.41
C GLN A 108 5.18 -0.48 17.53
N SER A 109 5.54 -1.35 16.59
CA SER A 109 5.10 -2.75 16.53
C SER A 109 3.57 -2.95 16.61
N ARG A 110 2.79 -1.98 16.12
CA ARG A 110 1.31 -1.96 16.15
C ARG A 110 0.71 -2.66 14.93
N LEU A 111 0.91 -3.98 14.84
CA LEU A 111 0.60 -4.76 13.63
C LEU A 111 -0.90 -4.85 13.28
N SER A 112 -1.80 -4.82 14.28
CA SER A 112 -3.23 -5.01 14.01
C SER A 112 -3.88 -3.81 13.31
N SER A 113 -3.56 -2.59 13.73
CA SER A 113 -4.05 -1.37 13.08
C SER A 113 -3.41 -1.19 11.70
N ALA A 114 -2.10 -1.44 11.63
CA ALA A 114 -1.34 -1.36 10.38
C ALA A 114 -1.89 -2.31 9.29
N ALA A 115 -2.25 -3.55 9.64
CA ALA A 115 -2.82 -4.48 8.67
C ALA A 115 -4.17 -4.02 8.11
N GLY A 116 -5.01 -3.38 8.93
CA GLY A 116 -6.31 -2.88 8.50
C GLY A 116 -6.20 -1.67 7.55
N GLU A 117 -5.29 -0.74 7.84
CA GLU A 117 -5.01 0.40 6.94
C GLU A 117 -4.33 -0.04 5.65
N LEU A 118 -3.35 -0.96 5.74
CA LEU A 118 -2.65 -1.51 4.57
C LEU A 118 -3.63 -2.14 3.57
N GLU A 119 -4.65 -2.86 4.06
CA GLU A 119 -5.70 -3.43 3.22
C GLU A 119 -6.57 -2.35 2.55
N ARG A 120 -6.87 -1.26 3.26
CA ARG A 120 -7.59 -0.11 2.68
C ARG A 120 -6.78 0.52 1.55
N THR A 121 -5.53 0.86 1.81
CA THR A 121 -4.62 1.44 0.81
C THR A 121 -4.49 0.52 -0.42
N ARG A 122 -4.41 -0.80 -0.21
CA ARG A 122 -4.42 -1.78 -1.31
C ARG A 122 -5.68 -1.68 -2.17
N SER A 123 -6.85 -1.60 -1.52
CA SER A 123 -8.13 -1.46 -2.20
C SER A 123 -8.21 -0.15 -2.98
N ASP A 124 -7.69 0.95 -2.40
CA ASP A 124 -7.66 2.26 -3.04
C ASP A 124 -6.77 2.26 -4.29
N VAL A 125 -5.56 1.71 -4.21
CA VAL A 125 -4.66 1.56 -5.37
C VAL A 125 -5.34 0.75 -6.48
N ARG A 126 -6.02 -0.36 -6.14
CA ARG A 126 -6.75 -1.17 -7.12
C ARG A 126 -7.93 -0.40 -7.74
N GLY A 127 -8.63 0.41 -6.96
CA GLY A 127 -9.70 1.30 -7.42
C GLY A 127 -9.18 2.33 -8.42
N ILE A 128 -8.05 2.98 -8.11
CA ILE A 128 -7.39 3.93 -9.01
C ILE A 128 -6.99 3.25 -10.32
N LEU A 129 -6.30 2.10 -10.26
CA LEU A 129 -5.88 1.37 -11.46
C LEU A 129 -7.07 1.03 -12.36
N THR A 130 -8.19 0.59 -11.77
CA THR A 130 -9.43 0.29 -12.50
C THR A 130 -9.95 1.50 -13.29
N LYS A 131 -9.73 2.72 -12.78
CA LYS A 131 -10.11 3.96 -13.46
C LYS A 131 -9.07 4.46 -14.45
N LEU A 132 -7.79 4.17 -14.23
CA LEU A 132 -6.71 4.57 -15.14
C LEU A 132 -6.66 3.71 -16.41
N TYR A 133 -6.95 2.40 -16.33
CA TYR A 133 -6.87 1.52 -17.51
C TYR A 133 -7.76 1.95 -18.69
N PRO A 134 -9.04 2.32 -18.51
CA PRO A 134 -9.88 2.80 -19.61
C PRO A 134 -9.33 4.05 -20.28
N LEU A 135 -8.76 4.98 -19.51
CA LEU A 135 -8.22 6.25 -20.01
C LEU A 135 -7.03 6.06 -20.97
N LEU A 136 -6.37 4.89 -20.93
CA LEU A 136 -5.33 4.53 -21.88
C LEU A 136 -5.89 4.14 -23.27
N GLY A 137 -7.15 3.68 -23.33
CA GLY A 137 -7.78 3.08 -24.52
C GLY A 137 -8.87 3.90 -25.22
N GLU A 138 -9.31 5.04 -24.67
CA GLU A 138 -10.47 5.79 -25.20
C GLU A 138 -10.26 6.54 -26.54
N GLU A 139 -9.04 6.64 -27.08
CA GLU A 139 -8.76 7.38 -28.32
C GLU A 139 -8.91 6.59 -29.64
N GLU A 140 -9.22 5.29 -29.63
CA GLU A 140 -9.46 4.56 -30.90
C GLU A 140 -10.86 4.82 -31.50
N ARG A 141 -11.64 5.75 -30.93
CA ARG A 141 -13.02 6.05 -31.34
C ARG A 141 -13.28 7.54 -31.62
N GLU A 142 -12.36 8.22 -32.29
CA GLU A 142 -12.63 9.45 -33.05
C GLU A 142 -11.93 9.38 -34.41
#